data_AF-A0A950JPE0-F1
#
_entry.id   AF-A0A950JPE0-F1
#
_cell.length_a   1.000
_cell.length_b   1.000
_cell.length_c   1.000
_cell.angle_alpha   90.00
_cell.angle_beta   90.00
_cell.angle_gamma   90.00
#
_symmetry.space_group_name_H-M   'P 1'
#
loop_
_entity.id
_entity.type
_entity.pdbx_description
1 polymer ?
#
loop_
_entity_poly.entity_id
_entity_poly.type
_entity_poly.pdbx_seq_one_letter_code
_entity_poly.pdbx_strand_id
1 'polypeptide(L)'
;MAAAERIWNDDRPSEITLIEQFDYYGKLSTQFPLPPLRIVYAASGTLPAAAIVLDGAIIEHAVYWAEISTDKEANYLAAILNSETARKRVESMQARGQWGARHFDKVMFNLPIPRFNEKQTLHRDLASAAAEAEKAAAAVALPENMKFQRARKLIRDALAAAGISQRIDNLVAQLLDGAKTNKN
;
A
#
# COMPACT_ATOMS: atom_id res chain seq x y z
N MET A 1 -2.94 30.83 -2.91
CA MET A 1 -2.52 30.39 -4.26
C MET A 1 -2.03 31.53 -5.14
N ALA A 2 -2.82 32.57 -5.43
CA ALA A 2 -2.39 33.66 -6.33
C ALA A 2 -1.07 34.37 -5.96
N ALA A 3 -0.78 34.56 -4.67
CA ALA A 3 0.49 35.16 -4.23
C ALA A 3 1.70 34.25 -4.48
N ALA A 4 1.56 32.94 -4.22
CA ALA A 4 2.62 31.95 -4.48
C ALA A 4 2.85 31.77 -5.98
N GLU A 5 1.77 31.77 -6.76
CA GLU A 5 1.81 31.73 -8.22
C GLU A 5 2.57 32.94 -8.80
N ARG A 6 2.34 34.14 -8.27
CA ARG A 6 3.06 35.35 -8.69
C ARG A 6 4.56 35.23 -8.42
N ILE A 7 4.95 34.85 -7.20
CA ILE A 7 6.36 34.68 -6.82
C ILE A 7 7.04 33.64 -7.72
N TRP A 8 6.40 32.49 -7.93
CA TRP A 8 6.93 31.48 -8.85
C TRP A 8 7.14 32.03 -10.25
N ASN A 9 6.16 32.76 -10.78
CA ASN A 9 6.22 33.29 -12.14
C ASN A 9 7.24 34.43 -12.30
N ASP A 10 7.49 35.20 -11.25
CA ASP A 10 8.49 36.28 -11.23
C ASP A 10 9.94 35.71 -11.21
N ASP A 11 10.15 34.53 -10.61
CA ASP A 11 11.46 33.88 -10.43
C ASP A 11 11.67 32.65 -11.35
N ARG A 12 10.83 32.45 -12.38
CA ARG A 12 10.73 31.15 -13.07
C ARG A 12 11.94 30.78 -13.96
N PRO A 13 12.51 29.57 -13.83
CA PRO A 13 13.53 29.03 -14.73
C PRO A 13 12.93 28.39 -16.00
N SER A 14 11.61 28.22 -16.09
CA SER A 14 10.90 27.67 -17.25
C SER A 14 9.49 28.27 -17.39
N GLU A 15 8.82 28.01 -18.52
CA GLU A 15 7.48 28.56 -18.80
C GLU A 15 6.33 27.93 -17.99
N ILE A 16 6.59 26.86 -17.22
CA ILE A 16 5.54 26.18 -16.44
C ILE A 16 5.10 27.04 -15.25
N THR A 17 3.79 27.21 -15.07
CA THR A 17 3.19 27.87 -13.91
C THR A 17 3.30 26.99 -12.65
N LEU A 18 3.10 27.57 -11.46
CA LEU A 18 3.16 26.80 -10.20
C LEU A 18 2.01 25.78 -10.15
N ILE A 19 0.81 26.17 -10.58
CA ILE A 19 -0.35 25.27 -10.67
C ILE A 19 -0.07 24.10 -11.63
N GLU A 20 0.44 24.37 -12.83
CA GLU A 20 0.81 23.30 -13.78
C GLU A 20 1.90 22.39 -13.22
N GLN A 21 2.87 22.97 -12.49
CA GLN A 21 3.92 22.18 -11.83
C GLN A 21 3.33 21.31 -10.71
N PHE A 22 2.34 21.80 -9.96
CA PHE A 22 1.62 21.02 -8.95
C PHE A 22 0.74 19.92 -9.53
N ASP A 23 0.24 20.11 -10.75
CA ASP A 23 -0.53 19.08 -11.46
C ASP A 23 0.23 18.42 -12.62
N TYR A 24 1.57 18.48 -12.58
CA TYR A 24 2.39 17.90 -13.64
C TYR A 24 2.09 16.40 -13.81
N TYR A 25 1.83 15.98 -15.05
CA TYR A 25 1.30 14.65 -15.41
C TYR A 25 -0.03 14.26 -14.73
N GLY A 26 -0.85 15.23 -14.31
CA GLY A 26 -2.14 14.98 -13.65
C GLY A 26 -2.01 14.45 -12.23
N LYS A 27 -0.84 14.59 -11.58
CA LYS A 27 -0.56 14.00 -10.25
C LYS A 27 -1.52 14.46 -9.15
N LEU A 28 -2.16 15.63 -9.32
CA LEU A 28 -3.11 16.18 -8.36
C LEU A 28 -4.55 15.99 -8.86
N SER A 29 -4.88 16.45 -10.06
CA SER A 29 -6.24 16.49 -10.61
C SER A 29 -6.87 15.10 -10.75
N THR A 30 -6.08 14.08 -11.07
CA THR A 30 -6.57 12.69 -11.19
C THR A 30 -7.06 12.09 -9.87
N GLN A 31 -6.74 12.72 -8.73
CA GLN A 31 -7.25 12.32 -7.42
C GLN A 31 -8.64 12.90 -7.14
N PHE A 32 -9.15 13.83 -7.96
CA PHE A 32 -10.41 14.52 -7.70
C PHE A 32 -11.53 14.07 -8.66
N PRO A 33 -12.78 13.91 -8.16
CA PRO A 33 -13.18 13.98 -6.74
C PRO A 33 -12.52 12.87 -5.92
N LEU A 34 -12.14 13.17 -4.67
CA LEU A 34 -11.43 12.24 -3.79
C LEU A 34 -12.28 10.97 -3.59
N PRO A 35 -11.80 9.79 -4.04
CA PRO A 35 -12.54 8.56 -3.81
C PRO A 35 -12.63 8.26 -2.31
N PRO A 36 -13.81 7.93 -1.77
CA PRO A 36 -14.04 7.79 -0.34
C PRO A 36 -13.34 6.57 0.26
N LEU A 37 -13.02 5.57 -0.56
CA LEU A 37 -12.33 4.36 -0.16
C LEU A 37 -11.14 4.13 -1.10
N ARG A 38 -9.93 4.22 -0.54
CA ARG A 38 -8.69 4.03 -1.28
C ARG A 38 -7.79 3.04 -0.57
N ILE A 39 -7.12 2.19 -1.33
CA ILE A 39 -5.97 1.42 -0.84
C ILE A 39 -4.70 2.15 -1.28
N VAL A 40 -3.76 2.33 -0.34
CA VAL A 40 -2.45 2.90 -0.62
C VAL A 40 -1.35 1.89 -0.40
N TYR A 41 -0.21 2.07 -1.08
CA TYR A 41 0.95 1.19 -1.04
C TYR A 41 2.24 1.99 -1.18
N ALA A 42 3.15 1.87 -0.21
CA ALA A 42 4.43 2.58 -0.25
C ALA A 42 5.35 2.01 -1.35
N ALA A 43 5.82 2.86 -2.26
CA ALA A 43 6.70 2.45 -3.36
C ALA A 43 8.10 2.01 -2.89
N SER A 44 8.48 2.38 -1.67
CA SER A 44 9.82 2.15 -1.14
C SER A 44 9.82 1.66 0.31
N GLY A 45 10.91 0.98 0.68
CA GLY A 45 11.13 0.46 2.02
C GLY A 45 11.65 -0.98 1.99
N THR A 46 12.09 -1.48 3.14
CA THR A 46 12.53 -2.88 3.28
C THR A 46 11.35 -3.83 3.43
N LEU A 47 10.29 -3.35 4.08
CA LEU A 47 9.08 -4.10 4.36
C LEU A 47 7.89 -3.29 3.84
N PRO A 48 7.03 -3.88 2.99
CA PRO A 48 5.95 -3.13 2.38
C PRO A 48 4.96 -2.64 3.45
N ALA A 49 4.32 -1.51 3.15
CA ALA A 49 3.15 -1.03 3.86
C ALA A 49 2.05 -0.76 2.86
N ALA A 50 0.89 -1.33 3.12
CA ALA A 50 -0.37 -0.88 2.55
C ALA A 50 -1.34 -0.48 3.66
N ALA A 51 -2.18 0.50 3.38
CA ALA A 51 -3.19 1.01 4.31
C ALA A 51 -4.45 1.43 3.55
N ILE A 52 -5.58 1.39 4.24
CA ILE A 52 -6.84 1.92 3.73
C ILE A 52 -6.95 3.38 4.15
N VAL A 53 -7.29 4.26 3.21
CA VAL A 53 -7.48 5.70 3.42
C VAL A 53 -8.94 6.04 3.19
N LEU A 54 -9.57 6.60 4.23
CA LEU A 54 -11.00 6.95 4.28
C LEU A 54 -11.25 8.46 4.40
N ASP A 55 -10.20 9.24 4.62
CA ASP A 55 -10.29 10.69 4.83
C ASP A 55 -9.98 11.47 3.54
N GLY A 56 -9.86 12.80 3.68
CA GLY A 56 -9.55 13.71 2.58
C GLY A 56 -8.07 13.79 2.19
N ALA A 57 -7.23 12.81 2.56
CA ALA A 57 -5.80 12.87 2.25
C ALA A 57 -5.54 12.88 0.74
N ILE A 58 -4.52 13.64 0.32
CA ILE A 58 -3.97 13.65 -1.04
C ILE A 58 -2.71 12.78 -1.03
N ILE A 59 -2.59 11.89 -2.00
CA ILE A 59 -1.53 10.90 -2.07
C ILE A 59 -0.36 11.44 -2.90
N GLU A 60 0.84 11.40 -2.34
CA GLU A 60 2.06 11.86 -3.01
C GLU A 60 2.67 10.75 -3.90
N HIS A 61 3.56 11.12 -4.82
CA HIS A 61 4.09 10.25 -5.88
C HIS A 61 4.82 8.96 -5.42
N ALA A 62 5.44 8.91 -4.25
CA ALA A 62 6.10 7.70 -3.74
C ALA A 62 5.14 6.75 -2.98
N VAL A 63 3.84 7.01 -3.07
CA VAL A 63 2.77 6.13 -2.58
C VAL A 63 1.81 5.85 -3.75
N TYR A 64 1.72 4.58 -4.13
CA TYR A 64 0.72 4.15 -5.10
C TYR A 64 -0.65 4.05 -4.44
N TRP A 65 -1.71 4.32 -5.19
CA TRP A 65 -3.07 4.19 -4.69
C TRP A 65 -4.02 3.70 -5.78
N ALA A 66 -5.16 3.16 -5.35
CA ALA A 66 -6.28 2.83 -6.21
C ALA A 66 -7.60 3.11 -5.48
N GLU A 67 -8.62 3.56 -6.22
CA GLU A 67 -10.00 3.54 -5.78
C GLU A 67 -10.49 2.10 -5.66
N ILE A 68 -11.21 1.81 -4.57
CA ILE A 68 -11.76 0.48 -4.29
C ILE A 68 -13.25 0.61 -3.97
N SER A 69 -14.06 -0.34 -4.44
CA SER A 69 -15.52 -0.27 -4.30
C SER A 69 -16.07 -0.85 -3.00
N THR A 70 -15.31 -1.71 -2.31
CA THR A 70 -15.77 -2.37 -1.07
C THR A 70 -14.67 -2.55 -0.04
N ASP A 71 -15.02 -2.46 1.25
CA ASP A 71 -14.07 -2.69 2.36
C ASP A 71 -13.43 -4.09 2.29
N LYS A 72 -14.18 -5.09 1.78
CA LYS A 72 -13.68 -6.46 1.65
C LYS A 72 -12.57 -6.56 0.61
N GLU A 73 -12.74 -5.88 -0.52
CA GLU A 73 -11.69 -5.82 -1.54
C GLU A 73 -10.47 -5.03 -1.04
N ALA A 74 -10.68 -3.93 -0.34
CA ALA A 74 -9.60 -3.14 0.24
C ALA A 74 -8.78 -3.95 1.25
N ASN A 75 -9.47 -4.67 2.16
CA ASN A 75 -8.85 -5.58 3.11
C ASN A 75 -8.14 -6.77 2.44
N TYR A 76 -8.73 -7.34 1.40
CA TYR A 76 -8.10 -8.41 0.61
C TYR A 76 -6.75 -7.94 0.03
N LEU A 77 -6.71 -6.76 -0.58
CA LEU A 77 -5.47 -6.18 -1.10
C LEU A 77 -4.49 -5.82 0.03
N ALA A 78 -4.98 -5.27 1.14
CA ALA A 78 -4.16 -4.95 2.31
C ALA A 78 -3.48 -6.20 2.90
N ALA A 79 -4.20 -7.34 2.96
CA ALA A 79 -3.64 -8.62 3.40
C ALA A 79 -2.46 -9.04 2.51
N ILE A 80 -2.64 -9.02 1.19
CA ILE A 80 -1.64 -9.44 0.23
C ILE A 80 -0.43 -8.52 0.28
N LEU A 81 -0.65 -7.21 0.18
CA LEU A 81 0.42 -6.20 0.06
C LEU A 81 1.25 -6.04 1.34
N ASN A 82 0.70 -6.36 2.51
CA ASN A 82 1.44 -6.35 3.78
C ASN A 82 2.11 -7.69 4.14
N SER A 83 1.80 -8.78 3.42
CA SER A 83 2.29 -10.13 3.76
C SER A 83 3.79 -10.33 3.50
N GLU A 84 4.45 -11.11 4.35
CA GLU A 84 5.82 -11.55 4.10
C GLU A 84 5.89 -12.54 2.94
N THR A 85 4.84 -13.34 2.75
CA THR A 85 4.75 -14.24 1.60
C THR A 85 4.84 -13.47 0.27
N ALA A 86 4.05 -12.41 0.09
CA ALA A 86 4.11 -11.61 -1.13
C ALA A 86 5.47 -10.89 -1.26
N ARG A 87 5.96 -10.28 -0.18
CA ARG A 87 7.27 -9.60 -0.16
C ARG A 87 8.40 -10.52 -0.62
N LYS A 88 8.49 -11.73 -0.05
CA LYS A 88 9.52 -12.73 -0.39
C LYS A 88 9.45 -13.15 -1.85
N ARG A 89 8.25 -13.32 -2.40
CA ARG A 89 8.07 -13.75 -3.81
C ARG A 89 8.57 -12.72 -4.83
N VAL A 90 8.61 -11.44 -4.46
CA VAL A 90 9.09 -10.36 -5.35
C VAL A 90 10.49 -9.85 -4.98
N GLU A 91 11.14 -10.40 -3.97
CA GLU A 91 12.43 -9.94 -3.46
C GLU A 91 13.54 -9.99 -4.52
N SER A 92 13.52 -10.98 -5.42
CA SER A 92 14.45 -11.07 -6.54
C SER A 92 14.19 -10.04 -7.64
N MET A 93 12.98 -9.47 -7.70
CA MET A 93 12.57 -8.48 -8.70
C MET A 93 12.80 -7.05 -8.21
N GLN A 94 13.04 -6.83 -6.92
CA GLN A 94 13.23 -5.50 -6.35
C GLN A 94 14.56 -4.89 -6.79
N ALA A 95 14.53 -3.57 -7.03
CA ALA A 95 15.73 -2.81 -7.27
C ALA A 95 16.66 -2.87 -6.03
N ARG A 96 17.94 -3.14 -6.27
CA ARG A 96 18.98 -3.23 -5.23
C ARG A 96 19.89 -2.01 -5.31
N GLY A 97 20.09 -1.35 -4.17
CA GLY A 97 21.14 -0.34 -3.99
C GLY A 97 22.33 -0.91 -3.21
N GLN A 98 23.26 -0.02 -2.83
CA GLN A 98 24.44 -0.37 -2.02
C GLN A 98 24.09 -1.07 -0.68
N TRP A 99 22.88 -0.86 -0.16
CA TRP A 99 22.40 -1.41 1.12
C TRP A 99 21.34 -2.51 0.96
N GLY A 100 21.24 -3.12 -0.23
CA GLY A 100 20.28 -4.18 -0.52
C GLY A 100 19.00 -3.70 -1.21
N ALA A 101 17.93 -4.48 -1.11
CA ALA A 101 16.66 -4.19 -1.77
C ALA A 101 16.02 -2.90 -1.21
N ARG A 102 15.55 -2.02 -2.10
CA ARG A 102 15.19 -0.65 -1.73
C ARG A 102 13.77 -0.24 -2.16
N HIS A 103 13.49 -0.36 -3.45
CA HIS A 103 12.22 0.07 -4.03
C HIS A 103 11.42 -1.15 -4.47
N PHE A 104 10.15 -1.17 -4.05
CA PHE A 104 9.17 -2.10 -4.57
C PHE A 104 8.58 -1.57 -5.87
N ASP A 105 8.29 -0.27 -5.94
CA ASP A 105 7.47 0.32 -6.99
C ASP A 105 6.26 -0.57 -7.33
N LYS A 106 6.16 -1.03 -8.58
CA LYS A 106 5.06 -1.87 -9.05
C LYS A 106 5.37 -3.38 -9.03
N VAL A 107 6.52 -3.81 -8.50
CA VAL A 107 6.94 -5.23 -8.59
C VAL A 107 5.99 -6.18 -7.85
N MET A 108 5.28 -5.72 -6.81
CA MET A 108 4.25 -6.51 -6.13
C MET A 108 3.14 -6.96 -7.09
N PHE A 109 2.86 -6.16 -8.14
CA PHE A 109 1.82 -6.45 -9.12
C PHE A 109 2.28 -7.41 -10.24
N ASN A 110 3.54 -7.85 -10.22
CA ASN A 110 3.99 -8.98 -11.05
C ASN A 110 3.54 -10.33 -10.47
N LEU A 111 3.09 -10.36 -9.22
CA LEU A 111 2.46 -11.54 -8.63
C LEU A 111 1.12 -11.82 -9.32
N PRO A 112 0.73 -13.10 -9.48
CA PRO A 112 -0.54 -13.48 -10.08
C PRO A 112 -1.71 -13.26 -9.09
N ILE A 113 -1.93 -12.01 -8.67
CA ILE A 113 -3.00 -11.64 -7.74
C ILE A 113 -4.32 -11.60 -8.53
N PRO A 114 -5.28 -12.51 -8.26
CA PRO A 114 -6.56 -12.48 -8.93
C PRO A 114 -7.38 -11.28 -8.47
N ARG A 115 -8.28 -10.80 -9.33
CA ARG A 115 -9.30 -9.81 -8.94
C ARG A 115 -10.12 -10.36 -7.77
N PHE A 116 -10.49 -9.47 -6.85
CA PHE A 116 -11.32 -9.85 -5.72
C PHE A 116 -12.64 -10.45 -6.21
N ASN A 117 -13.13 -11.44 -5.48
CA ASN A 117 -14.36 -12.15 -5.79
C ASN A 117 -14.96 -12.65 -4.48
N GLU A 118 -16.04 -12.02 -4.05
CA GLU A 118 -16.69 -12.33 -2.77
C GLU A 118 -17.24 -13.75 -2.71
N LYS A 119 -17.50 -14.40 -3.84
CA LYS A 119 -17.94 -15.81 -3.87
C LYS A 119 -16.83 -16.78 -3.48
N GLN A 120 -15.56 -16.38 -3.62
CA GLN A 120 -14.41 -17.21 -3.25
C GLN A 120 -14.15 -17.14 -1.75
N THR A 121 -14.21 -18.30 -1.08
CA THR A 121 -13.98 -18.41 0.37
C THR A 121 -12.60 -17.88 0.76
N LEU A 122 -11.55 -18.26 0.03
CA LEU A 122 -10.18 -17.78 0.28
C LEU A 122 -10.07 -16.24 0.24
N HIS A 123 -10.79 -15.58 -0.67
CA HIS A 123 -10.76 -14.11 -0.77
C HIS A 123 -11.44 -13.46 0.44
N ARG A 124 -12.58 -14.03 0.89
CA ARG A 124 -13.27 -13.57 2.11
C ARG A 124 -12.43 -13.80 3.35
N ASP A 125 -11.73 -14.93 3.44
CA ASP A 125 -10.88 -15.28 4.58
C ASP A 125 -9.67 -14.33 4.68
N LEU A 126 -9.07 -13.96 3.55
CA LEU A 126 -8.02 -12.92 3.48
C LEU A 126 -8.54 -11.57 3.95
N ALA A 127 -9.70 -11.13 3.45
CA ALA A 127 -10.30 -9.87 3.85
C ALA A 127 -10.63 -9.85 5.35
N SER A 128 -11.16 -10.94 5.88
CA SER A 128 -11.46 -11.10 7.31
C SER A 128 -10.18 -11.05 8.16
N ALA A 129 -9.13 -11.75 7.75
CA ALA A 129 -7.85 -11.76 8.46
C ALA A 129 -7.16 -10.38 8.44
N ALA A 130 -7.27 -9.62 7.36
CA ALA A 130 -6.78 -8.23 7.32
C ALA A 130 -7.57 -7.30 8.24
N ALA A 131 -8.90 -7.40 8.27
CA ALA A 131 -9.72 -6.60 9.18
C ALA A 131 -9.43 -6.94 10.66
N GLU A 132 -9.12 -8.20 10.97
CA GLU A 132 -8.64 -8.63 12.28
C GLU A 132 -7.26 -8.04 12.60
N ALA A 133 -6.33 -8.08 11.63
CA ALA A 133 -5.00 -7.49 11.78
C ALA A 133 -5.05 -5.97 11.99
N GLU A 134 -5.92 -5.26 11.30
CA GLU A 134 -6.10 -3.82 11.47
C GLU A 134 -6.57 -3.48 12.89
N LYS A 135 -7.58 -4.19 13.39
CA LYS A 135 -8.07 -4.03 14.78
C LYS A 135 -6.97 -4.33 15.81
N ALA A 136 -6.21 -5.41 15.60
CA ALA A 136 -5.11 -5.77 16.48
C ALA A 136 -3.97 -4.74 16.44
N ALA A 137 -3.64 -4.22 15.25
CA ALA A 137 -2.63 -3.18 15.08
C ALA A 137 -3.04 -1.87 15.75
N ALA A 138 -4.30 -1.47 15.64
CA ALA A 138 -4.84 -0.27 16.28
C ALA A 138 -4.82 -0.34 17.82
N ALA A 139 -4.85 -1.55 18.39
CA ALA A 139 -4.78 -1.76 19.83
C ALA A 139 -3.34 -1.72 20.40
N VAL A 140 -2.31 -1.66 19.54
CA VAL A 140 -0.91 -1.59 19.98
C VAL A 140 -0.61 -0.19 20.51
N ALA A 141 -0.20 -0.08 21.76
CA ALA A 141 0.22 1.19 22.35
C ALA A 141 1.53 1.68 21.73
N LEU A 142 1.50 2.87 21.11
CA LEU A 142 2.65 3.52 20.50
C LEU A 142 2.97 4.84 21.23
N PRO A 143 4.13 4.94 21.92
CA PRO A 143 4.58 6.19 22.53
C PRO A 143 4.76 7.31 21.50
N GLU A 144 4.31 8.54 21.82
CA GLU A 144 4.30 9.68 20.88
C GLU A 144 5.66 10.04 20.28
N ASN A 145 6.74 9.89 21.04
CA ASN A 145 8.11 10.20 20.60
C ASN A 145 8.84 9.00 19.98
N MET A 146 8.12 7.96 19.59
CA MET A 146 8.71 6.76 19.01
C MET A 146 9.04 6.94 17.54
N LYS A 147 10.25 6.56 17.14
CA LYS A 147 10.62 6.45 15.72
C LYS A 147 9.71 5.44 15.01
N PHE A 148 9.20 5.81 13.84
CA PHE A 148 8.24 4.98 13.09
C PHE A 148 8.75 3.56 12.82
N GLN A 149 10.06 3.34 12.65
CA GLN A 149 10.62 2.00 12.47
C GLN A 149 10.34 1.09 13.68
N ARG A 150 10.46 1.64 14.89
CA ARG A 150 10.17 0.91 16.13
C ARG A 150 8.67 0.68 16.29
N ALA A 151 7.85 1.69 15.96
CA ALA A 151 6.39 1.55 15.99
C ALA A 151 5.92 0.41 15.06
N ARG A 152 6.42 0.39 13.82
CA ARG A 152 6.11 -0.67 12.85
C ARG A 152 6.58 -2.04 13.32
N LYS A 153 7.75 -2.12 13.97
CA LYS A 153 8.24 -3.38 14.54
C LYS A 153 7.30 -3.88 15.64
N LEU A 154 6.87 -3.02 16.56
CA LEU A 154 5.95 -3.39 17.64
C LEU A 154 4.63 -3.93 17.10
N ILE A 155 4.05 -3.27 16.09
CA ILE A 155 2.83 -3.74 15.43
C ILE A 155 3.06 -5.13 14.82
N ARG A 156 4.13 -5.31 14.05
CA ARG A 156 4.44 -6.61 13.42
C ARG A 156 4.67 -7.72 14.44
N ASP A 157 5.39 -7.42 15.52
CA ASP A 157 5.64 -8.37 16.61
C ASP A 157 4.31 -8.77 17.29
N ALA A 158 3.40 -7.82 17.53
CA ALA A 158 2.09 -8.09 18.12
C ALA A 158 1.22 -8.97 17.21
N LEU A 159 1.17 -8.67 15.91
CA LEU A 159 0.45 -9.47 14.93
C LEU A 159 1.02 -10.89 14.80
N ALA A 160 2.33 -11.04 14.92
CA ALA A 160 3.00 -12.33 14.91
C ALA A 160 2.72 -13.12 16.20
N ALA A 161 2.79 -12.48 17.36
CA ALA A 161 2.47 -13.09 18.65
C ALA A 161 1.01 -13.58 18.72
N ALA A 162 0.08 -12.85 18.08
CA ALA A 162 -1.32 -13.25 17.94
C ALA A 162 -1.55 -14.33 16.86
N GLY A 163 -0.53 -14.73 16.09
CA GLY A 163 -0.65 -15.70 14.99
C GLY A 163 -1.36 -15.16 13.74
N ILE A 164 -1.78 -13.89 13.74
CA ILE A 164 -2.53 -13.26 12.65
C ILE A 164 -1.66 -13.14 11.41
N SER A 165 -0.40 -12.71 11.56
CA SER A 165 0.51 -12.56 10.41
C SER A 165 0.78 -13.90 9.72
N GLN A 166 0.98 -14.98 10.49
CA GLN A 166 1.21 -16.32 9.94
C GLN A 166 -0.02 -16.85 9.21
N ARG A 167 -1.23 -16.59 9.75
CA ARG A 167 -2.49 -16.93 9.08
C ARG A 167 -2.61 -16.21 7.74
N ILE A 168 -2.33 -14.90 7.70
CA ILE A 168 -2.33 -14.11 6.46
C ILE A 168 -1.32 -14.69 5.47
N ASP A 169 -0.08 -14.93 5.90
CA ASP A 169 0.99 -15.45 5.04
C ASP A 169 0.62 -16.82 4.42
N ASN A 170 -0.03 -17.69 5.18
CA ASN A 170 -0.52 -18.99 4.69
C ASN A 170 -1.64 -18.83 3.66
N LEU A 171 -2.62 -17.96 3.91
CA LEU A 171 -3.71 -17.68 2.96
C LEU A 171 -3.18 -17.04 1.66
N VAL A 172 -2.22 -16.12 1.77
CA VAL A 172 -1.57 -15.50 0.61
C VAL A 172 -0.78 -16.54 -0.18
N ALA A 173 -0.11 -17.49 0.48
CA ALA A 173 0.59 -18.57 -0.21
C ALA A 173 -0.39 -19.43 -1.02
N GLN A 174 -1.49 -19.86 -0.40
CA GLN A 174 -2.55 -20.62 -1.07
C GLN A 174 -3.10 -19.89 -2.29
N LEU A 175 -3.36 -18.58 -2.16
CA LEU A 175 -3.87 -17.74 -3.25
C LEU A 175 -2.91 -17.72 -4.45
N LEU A 176 -1.64 -17.41 -4.18
CA LEU A 176 -0.64 -17.18 -5.23
C LEU A 176 -0.13 -18.49 -5.85
N ASP A 177 -0.26 -19.62 -5.16
CA ASP A 177 0.08 -20.94 -5.70
C ASP A 177 -1.09 -21.55 -6.47
N GLY A 178 -2.34 -21.38 -6.01
CA GLY A 178 -3.53 -21.79 -6.75
C GLY A 178 -3.75 -20.99 -8.05
N ALA A 179 -3.24 -19.77 -8.13
CA ALA A 179 -3.26 -19.00 -9.37
C ALA A 179 -2.37 -19.58 -10.48
N LYS A 180 -1.38 -20.43 -10.15
CA LYS A 180 -0.51 -21.09 -11.14
C LYS A 180 -1.20 -22.27 -11.83
N THR A 181 -2.13 -22.94 -11.16
CA THR A 181 -2.83 -24.13 -11.68
C THR A 181 -3.96 -23.81 -12.66
N ASN A 182 -4.48 -22.58 -12.66
CA ASN A 182 -5.59 -22.16 -13.55
C ASN A 182 -5.11 -21.57 -14.90
N LYS A 183 -3.83 -21.74 -15.26
CA LYS A 183 -3.24 -21.25 -16.53
C LYS A 183 -3.08 -22.34 -17.61
N ASN A 184 -3.74 -23.49 -17.46
CA ASN A 184 -3.80 -24.54 -18.49
C ASN A 184 -5.15 -24.52 -19.20
#